data_AF-A0A923AVZ9-F1
#
_entry.id   AF-A0A923AVZ9-F1
#
_cell.length_a   1.000
_cell.length_b   1.000
_cell.length_c   1.000
_cell.angle_alpha   90.00
_cell.angle_beta   90.00
_cell.angle_gamma   90.00
#
_symmetry.space_group_name_H-M   'P 1'
#
loop_
_entity.id
_entity.type
_entity.pdbx_description
1 polymer ?
#
loop_
_entity_poly.entity_id
_entity_poly.type
_entity_poly.pdbx_seq_one_letter_code
_entity_poly.pdbx_strand_id
1 'polypeptide(L)'
;MATYLIVEARLEAAVMRTLLEAADIQDVKVLSGEGKSSALSLAKSIGLTRSENVAVLVDADTMDARRIEEQYQAFTDLNGSADGFVRLFLAVPTLEEALFPDVETFCNIFKVALTGRQHARFQTDRMSVIRSLLTIPGDGETRIKPHARMDKEAAREGFGRPLLKELLSYLRQDSSK
;
A
#
# COMPACT_ATOMS: atom_id res chain seq x y z
N MET A 1 8.21 -17.12 10.95
CA MET A 1 6.87 -16.48 11.02
C MET A 1 6.68 -15.74 9.71
N ALA A 2 5.53 -15.88 9.06
CA ALA A 2 5.24 -15.18 7.82
C ALA A 2 4.62 -13.82 8.13
N THR A 3 5.25 -12.73 7.67
CA THR A 3 4.67 -11.39 7.81
C THR A 3 3.68 -11.14 6.68
N TYR A 4 2.53 -10.56 7.01
CA TYR A 4 1.48 -10.21 6.04
C TYR A 4 1.34 -8.70 5.93
N LEU A 5 1.11 -8.23 4.71
CA LEU A 5 0.63 -6.89 4.44
C LEU A 5 -0.74 -6.99 3.78
N ILE A 6 -1.76 -6.48 4.44
CA ILE A 6 -3.13 -6.43 3.92
C ILE A 6 -3.40 -5.01 3.44
N VAL A 7 -3.91 -4.90 2.22
CA VAL A 7 -4.31 -3.63 1.60
C VAL A 7 -5.76 -3.70 1.14
N GLU A 8 -6.38 -2.57 0.78
CA GLU A 8 -7.78 -2.54 0.36
C GLU A 8 -7.97 -3.17 -1.01
N ALA A 9 -7.18 -2.75 -2.00
CA ALA A 9 -7.39 -3.12 -3.39
C ALA A 9 -6.28 -3.98 -3.98
N ARG A 10 -6.62 -4.74 -5.02
CA ARG A 10 -5.63 -5.53 -5.79
C ARG A 10 -4.53 -4.65 -6.39
N LEU A 11 -4.89 -3.41 -6.75
CA LEU A 11 -3.97 -2.40 -7.28
C LEU A 11 -2.89 -2.03 -6.27
N GLU A 12 -3.30 -1.62 -5.07
CA GLU A 12 -2.40 -1.32 -3.95
C GLU A 12 -1.50 -2.53 -3.65
N ALA A 13 -2.05 -3.74 -3.74
CA ALA A 13 -1.25 -4.95 -3.49
C ALA A 13 -0.13 -5.11 -4.52
N ALA A 14 -0.38 -4.78 -5.78
CA ALA A 14 0.65 -4.78 -6.83
C ALA A 14 1.70 -3.68 -6.61
N VAL A 15 1.27 -2.46 -6.28
CA VAL A 15 2.17 -1.34 -5.93
C VAL A 15 3.08 -1.73 -4.77
N MET A 16 2.49 -2.23 -3.68
CA MET A 16 3.22 -2.58 -2.47
C MET A 16 4.18 -3.75 -2.66
N ARG A 17 3.79 -4.81 -3.40
CA ARG A 17 4.73 -5.89 -3.75
C ARG A 17 5.97 -5.36 -4.46
N THR A 18 5.78 -4.42 -5.38
CA THR A 18 6.90 -3.87 -6.15
C THR A 18 7.77 -2.93 -5.34
N LEU A 19 7.18 -2.13 -4.45
CA LEU A 19 7.92 -1.32 -3.49
C LEU A 19 8.71 -2.17 -2.50
N LEU A 20 8.13 -3.26 -2.00
CA LEU A 20 8.83 -4.21 -1.11
C LEU A 20 9.99 -4.90 -1.82
N GLU A 21 9.80 -5.34 -3.07
CA GLU A 21 10.88 -5.93 -3.89
C GLU A 21 12.02 -4.92 -4.13
N ALA A 22 11.71 -3.65 -4.37
CA ALA A 22 12.71 -2.59 -4.51
C ALA A 22 13.41 -2.22 -3.18
N ALA A 23 12.74 -2.46 -2.04
CA ALA A 23 13.30 -2.32 -0.69
C ALA A 23 14.08 -3.56 -0.22
N ASP A 24 14.23 -4.56 -1.10
CA ASP A 24 14.82 -5.88 -0.86
C ASP A 24 14.15 -6.62 0.31
N ILE A 25 12.82 -6.48 0.45
CA ILE A 25 11.98 -7.21 1.42
C ILE A 25 11.19 -8.28 0.65
N GLN A 26 11.52 -9.56 0.85
CA GLN A 26 10.92 -10.67 0.08
C GLN A 26 10.02 -11.60 0.90
N ASP A 27 10.10 -11.55 2.23
CA ASP A 27 9.39 -12.47 3.14
C ASP A 27 8.02 -11.95 3.62
N VAL A 28 7.44 -10.98 2.90
CA VAL A 28 6.14 -10.39 3.21
C VAL A 28 5.08 -10.84 2.20
N LYS A 29 4.01 -11.47 2.68
CA LYS A 29 2.86 -11.84 1.86
C LYS A 29 1.88 -10.68 1.76
N VAL A 30 1.77 -10.09 0.57
CA VAL A 30 0.81 -9.01 0.31
C VAL A 30 -0.53 -9.58 -0.16
N LEU A 31 -1.63 -9.24 0.52
CA LEU A 31 -3.00 -9.67 0.20
C LEU A 31 -3.93 -8.45 0.07
N SER A 32 -4.93 -8.54 -0.80
CA SER A 32 -5.98 -7.52 -0.94
C SER A 32 -7.26 -7.95 -0.24
N GLY A 33 -7.89 -7.04 0.51
CA GLY A 33 -9.18 -7.27 1.15
C GLY A 33 -10.39 -7.10 0.23
N GLU A 34 -10.24 -6.45 -0.92
CA GLU A 34 -11.34 -6.02 -1.80
C GLU A 34 -12.27 -5.00 -1.11
N GLY A 35 -11.64 -4.01 -0.47
CA GLY A 35 -12.25 -2.90 0.27
C GLY A 35 -11.84 -2.85 1.74
N LYS A 36 -11.87 -1.65 2.33
CA LYS A 36 -11.48 -1.36 3.72
C LYS A 36 -12.02 -2.33 4.77
N SER A 37 -13.34 -2.52 4.84
CA SER A 37 -13.95 -3.39 5.85
C SER A 37 -13.50 -4.85 5.74
N SER A 38 -13.35 -5.34 4.52
CA SER A 38 -12.90 -6.71 4.23
C SER A 38 -11.40 -6.87 4.50
N ALA A 39 -10.59 -5.86 4.21
CA ALA A 39 -9.16 -5.83 4.56
C ALA A 39 -8.95 -5.91 6.07
N LEU A 40 -9.68 -5.09 6.85
CA LEU A 40 -9.62 -5.10 8.31
C LEU A 40 -10.05 -6.45 8.90
N SER A 41 -11.13 -7.03 8.37
CA SER A 41 -11.63 -8.35 8.80
C SER A 41 -10.64 -9.48 8.49
N LEU A 42 -10.04 -9.46 7.29
CA LEU A 42 -9.02 -10.42 6.88
C LEU A 42 -7.79 -10.34 7.77
N ALA A 43 -7.32 -9.13 8.05
CA ALA A 43 -6.16 -8.91 8.90
C ALA A 43 -6.37 -9.44 10.32
N LYS A 44 -7.54 -9.14 10.91
CA LYS A 44 -7.91 -9.65 12.23
C LYS A 44 -7.97 -11.17 12.24
N SER A 45 -8.56 -11.78 11.21
CA SER A 45 -8.63 -13.24 11.07
C SER A 45 -7.23 -13.87 11.03
N ILE A 46 -6.30 -13.31 10.23
CA ILE A 46 -4.93 -13.81 10.13
C ILE A 46 -4.17 -13.64 11.45
N GLY A 47 -4.23 -12.45 12.07
CA GLY A 47 -3.53 -12.16 13.32
C GLY A 47 -3.99 -13.08 14.46
N LEU A 48 -5.30 -13.30 14.60
CA LEU A 48 -5.87 -14.15 15.65
C LEU A 48 -5.59 -15.65 15.44
N THR A 49 -5.62 -16.12 14.19
CA THR A 49 -5.56 -17.57 13.91
C THR A 49 -4.14 -18.10 13.77
N ARG A 50 -3.17 -17.26 13.37
CA ARG A 50 -1.82 -17.72 13.04
C ARG A 50 -0.73 -17.16 13.95
N SER A 51 -1.05 -16.22 14.84
CA SER A 51 -0.03 -15.49 15.64
C SER A 51 1.07 -14.93 14.74
N GLU A 52 0.67 -14.45 13.56
CA GLU A 52 1.55 -13.87 12.56
C GLU A 52 1.47 -12.35 12.62
N ASN A 53 2.55 -11.66 12.27
CA ASN A 53 2.54 -10.22 12.22
C ASN A 53 1.87 -9.74 10.93
N VAL A 54 0.91 -8.84 11.08
CA VAL A 54 0.01 -8.36 10.04
C VAL A 54 0.04 -6.84 10.05
N ALA A 55 0.61 -6.26 9.01
CA ALA A 55 0.39 -4.86 8.69
C ALA A 55 -0.92 -4.71 7.90
N VAL A 56 -1.71 -3.70 8.22
CA VAL A 56 -2.91 -3.33 7.49
C VAL A 56 -2.76 -1.91 7.01
N LEU A 57 -2.77 -1.70 5.70
CA LEU A 57 -2.62 -0.41 5.07
C LEU A 57 -3.92 -0.05 4.35
N VAL A 58 -4.59 0.99 4.82
CA VAL A 58 -5.89 1.43 4.30
C VAL A 58 -5.89 2.95 4.17
N ASP A 59 -6.76 3.46 3.31
CA ASP A 59 -6.90 4.90 3.11
C ASP A 59 -7.62 5.51 4.31
N ALA A 60 -7.24 6.74 4.68
CA ALA A 60 -7.90 7.49 5.74
C ALA A 60 -9.21 8.13 5.24
N ASP A 61 -9.34 8.33 3.92
CA ASP A 61 -10.44 9.04 3.24
C ASP A 61 -10.68 10.46 3.76
N THR A 62 -9.69 11.03 4.45
CA THR A 62 -9.80 12.32 5.10
C THR A 62 -8.43 12.93 5.39
N MET A 63 -8.39 14.26 5.43
CA MET A 63 -7.25 15.05 5.88
C MET A 63 -7.44 15.60 7.31
N ASP A 64 -8.62 15.38 7.91
CA ASP A 64 -8.94 15.88 9.24
C ASP A 64 -8.23 15.03 10.30
N ALA A 65 -7.29 15.65 11.02
CA ALA A 65 -6.51 15.00 12.05
C ALA A 65 -7.37 14.33 13.14
N ARG A 66 -8.53 14.91 13.50
CA ARG A 66 -9.42 14.31 14.51
C ARG A 66 -10.05 13.03 13.99
N ARG A 67 -10.49 13.02 12.74
CA ARG A 67 -11.06 11.82 12.10
C ARG A 67 -10.01 10.73 11.85
N ILE A 68 -8.76 11.10 11.62
CA ILE A 68 -7.64 10.16 11.52
C ILE A 68 -7.40 9.50 12.88
N GLU A 69 -7.34 10.29 13.96
CA GLU A 69 -7.17 9.79 15.32
C GLU A 69 -8.33 8.87 15.74
N GLU A 70 -9.57 9.27 15.43
CA GLU A 70 -10.76 8.45 15.68
C GLU A 70 -10.68 7.09 14.97
N GLN A 71 -10.12 7.02 13.76
CA GLN A 71 -9.91 5.75 13.05
C GLN A 71 -8.86 4.86 13.73
N TYR A 72 -7.75 5.44 14.21
CA TYR A 72 -6.76 4.69 14.99
C TYR A 72 -7.34 4.16 16.30
N GLN A 73 -8.09 5.00 17.02
CA GLN A 73 -8.73 4.62 18.27
C GLN A 73 -9.77 3.52 18.04
N ALA A 74 -10.66 3.70 17.05
CA ALA A 74 -11.67 2.70 16.71
C ALA A 74 -11.05 1.36 16.32
N PHE A 75 -9.95 1.38 15.55
CA PHE A 75 -9.22 0.15 15.23
C PHE A 75 -8.61 -0.49 16.47
N THR A 76 -7.98 0.30 17.34
CA THR A 76 -7.35 -0.18 18.57
C THR A 76 -8.39 -0.82 19.51
N ASP A 77 -9.52 -0.15 19.71
CA ASP A 77 -10.65 -0.64 20.51
C ASP A 77 -11.21 -1.96 19.95
N LEU A 78 -11.35 -2.05 18.62
CA LEU A 78 -11.82 -3.25 17.93
C LEU A 78 -10.82 -4.40 17.95
N ASN A 79 -9.54 -4.11 18.11
CA ASN A 79 -8.45 -5.08 18.06
C ASN A 79 -8.04 -5.59 19.46
N GLY A 80 -8.76 -5.19 20.51
CA GLY A 80 -8.51 -5.59 21.90
C GLY A 80 -8.16 -7.08 22.06
N SER A 81 -7.13 -7.32 22.88
CA SER A 81 -6.42 -8.58 23.21
C SER A 81 -5.68 -9.33 22.08
N ALA A 82 -5.75 -8.86 20.82
CA ALA A 82 -4.83 -9.30 19.75
C ALA A 82 -3.46 -8.58 19.80
N ASP A 83 -3.13 -7.99 20.96
CA ASP A 83 -2.00 -7.08 21.18
C ASP A 83 -0.70 -7.68 20.66
N GLY A 84 -0.21 -7.10 19.57
CA GLY A 84 1.09 -7.36 18.98
C GLY A 84 1.06 -7.87 17.55
N PHE A 85 -0.01 -8.55 17.12
CA PHE A 85 -0.01 -9.24 15.81
C PHE A 85 -0.59 -8.43 14.66
N VAL A 86 -1.45 -7.43 14.92
CA VAL A 86 -2.05 -6.61 13.83
C VAL A 86 -1.78 -5.14 14.08
N ARG A 87 -1.18 -4.46 13.10
CA ARG A 87 -0.88 -3.02 13.13
C ARG A 87 -1.54 -2.30 11.97
N LEU A 88 -2.27 -1.23 12.28
CA LEU A 88 -2.89 -0.35 11.29
C LEU A 88 -1.91 0.74 10.83
N PHE A 89 -1.92 1.00 9.53
CA PHE A 89 -1.28 2.11 8.86
C PHE A 89 -2.32 2.82 8.01
N LEU A 90 -2.50 4.12 8.23
CA LEU A 90 -3.43 4.93 7.46
C LEU A 90 -2.67 5.75 6.42
N ALA A 91 -3.08 5.61 5.16
CA ALA A 91 -2.62 6.50 4.10
C ALA A 91 -3.49 7.76 4.08
N VAL A 92 -2.87 8.94 4.20
CA VAL A 92 -3.60 10.21 4.38
C VAL A 92 -3.46 11.09 3.13
N PRO A 93 -4.56 11.48 2.47
CA PRO A 93 -5.92 10.93 2.63
C PRO A 93 -6.05 9.55 1.98
N THR A 94 -5.25 9.26 0.95
CA THR A 94 -5.19 7.98 0.24
C THR A 94 -3.74 7.57 -0.03
N LEU A 95 -3.53 6.30 -0.38
CA LEU A 95 -2.20 5.76 -0.68
C LEU A 95 -1.52 6.53 -1.81
N GLU A 96 -2.24 6.82 -2.89
CA GLU A 96 -1.67 7.49 -4.05
C GLU A 96 -1.22 8.90 -3.72
N GLU A 97 -1.98 9.63 -2.91
CA GLU A 97 -1.57 10.96 -2.47
C GLU A 97 -0.39 10.90 -1.50
N ALA A 98 -0.39 9.90 -0.62
CA ALA A 98 0.72 9.66 0.29
C ALA A 98 2.01 9.31 -0.47
N LEU A 99 1.92 8.54 -1.56
CA LEU A 99 3.06 7.99 -2.30
C LEU A 99 3.49 8.80 -3.53
N PHE A 100 2.55 9.44 -4.22
CA PHE A 100 2.73 10.08 -5.53
C PHE A 100 2.12 11.50 -5.52
N PRO A 101 2.87 12.50 -5.01
CA PRO A 101 2.39 13.86 -4.84
C PRO A 101 2.24 14.55 -6.20
N ASP A 102 3.08 14.13 -7.14
CA ASP A 102 3.10 14.53 -8.53
C ASP A 102 3.23 13.30 -9.44
N VAL A 103 2.94 13.57 -10.69
CA VAL A 103 2.94 12.58 -11.77
C VAL A 103 4.36 12.09 -12.11
N GLU A 104 5.36 12.95 -11.91
CA GLU A 104 6.77 12.66 -12.22
C GLU A 104 7.31 11.60 -11.27
N THR A 105 6.96 11.68 -9.99
CA THR A 105 7.27 10.67 -8.98
C THR A 105 6.74 9.31 -9.40
N PHE A 106 5.47 9.23 -9.82
CA PHE A 106 4.89 7.98 -10.32
C PHE A 106 5.65 7.47 -11.57
N CYS A 107 5.85 8.34 -12.57
CA CYS A 107 6.57 8.00 -13.80
C CYS A 107 7.98 7.48 -13.53
N ASN A 108 8.70 8.12 -12.62
CA ASN A 108 10.08 7.79 -12.27
C ASN A 108 10.17 6.44 -11.56
N ILE A 109 9.27 6.19 -10.60
CA ILE A 109 9.16 4.94 -9.85
C ILE A 109 8.84 3.79 -10.80
N PHE A 110 7.79 3.94 -11.63
CA PHE A 110 7.31 2.86 -12.50
C PHE A 110 7.96 2.80 -13.89
N LYS A 111 8.90 3.72 -14.20
CA LYS A 111 9.50 3.90 -15.53
C LYS A 111 8.47 3.98 -16.65
N VAL A 112 7.41 4.74 -16.41
CA VAL A 112 6.31 4.95 -17.35
C VAL A 112 6.40 6.36 -17.92
N ALA A 113 6.27 6.50 -19.24
CA ALA A 113 6.00 7.79 -19.86
C ALA A 113 4.48 7.96 -20.01
N LEU A 114 3.93 9.04 -19.44
CA LEU A 114 2.53 9.38 -19.68
C LEU A 114 2.36 10.17 -20.98
N THR A 115 1.25 9.94 -21.64
CA THR A 115 0.78 10.82 -22.71
C THR A 115 0.34 12.17 -22.14
N GLY A 116 0.34 13.24 -22.95
CA GLY A 116 -0.16 14.55 -22.52
C GLY A 116 -1.62 14.52 -21.98
N ARG A 117 -2.46 13.61 -22.50
CA ARG A 117 -3.81 13.38 -21.99
C ARG A 117 -3.82 12.70 -20.61
N GLN A 118 -2.89 11.79 -20.34
CA GLN A 118 -2.75 11.17 -19.03
C GLN A 118 -2.15 12.15 -18.01
N HIS A 119 -1.25 13.04 -18.42
CA HIS A 119 -0.78 14.13 -17.56
C HIS A 119 -1.94 15.03 -17.10
N ALA A 120 -2.78 15.47 -18.04
CA ALA A 120 -3.95 16.30 -17.71
C ALA A 120 -4.94 15.55 -16.80
N ARG A 121 -5.21 14.27 -17.09
CA ARG A 121 -6.09 13.44 -16.24
C ARG A 121 -5.50 13.16 -14.87
N PHE A 122 -4.19 13.07 -14.72
CA PHE A 122 -3.58 12.84 -13.40
C PHE A 122 -3.87 14.00 -12.46
N GLN A 123 -4.00 15.23 -12.97
CA GLN A 123 -4.32 16.39 -12.12
C GLN A 123 -5.77 16.36 -11.61
N THR A 124 -6.69 15.73 -12.34
CA THR A 124 -8.12 15.72 -12.04
C THR A 124 -8.62 14.39 -11.46
N ASP A 125 -7.95 13.30 -11.80
CA ASP A 125 -8.33 11.91 -11.50
C ASP A 125 -7.08 11.01 -11.53
N ARG A 126 -6.26 11.16 -10.48
CA ARG A 126 -5.03 10.39 -10.26
C ARG A 126 -5.30 8.89 -10.33
N MET A 127 -6.38 8.45 -9.69
CA MET A 127 -6.75 7.04 -9.58
C MET A 127 -7.03 6.40 -10.92
N SER A 128 -7.77 7.07 -11.79
CA SER A 128 -8.03 6.53 -13.12
C SER A 128 -6.76 6.42 -13.95
N VAL A 129 -5.82 7.36 -13.81
CA VAL A 129 -4.53 7.30 -14.50
C VAL A 129 -3.68 6.15 -13.94
N ILE A 130 -3.51 6.07 -12.63
CA ILE A 130 -2.74 4.99 -11.97
C ILE A 130 -3.35 3.62 -12.28
N ARG A 131 -4.68 3.47 -12.20
CA ARG A 131 -5.42 2.26 -12.62
C ARG A 131 -5.22 1.92 -14.10
N SER A 132 -5.23 2.93 -14.98
CA SER A 132 -5.00 2.72 -16.41
C SER A 132 -3.59 2.23 -16.74
N LEU A 133 -2.64 2.46 -15.84
CA LEU A 133 -1.24 2.07 -16.01
C LEU A 133 -0.96 0.71 -15.38
N LEU A 134 -1.57 0.42 -14.23
CA LEU A 134 -1.26 -0.76 -13.40
C LEU A 134 -2.19 -1.97 -13.63
N THR A 135 -2.79 -2.12 -14.82
CA THR A 135 -3.70 -3.24 -15.09
C THR A 135 -3.08 -4.62 -14.79
N ILE A 136 -3.73 -5.37 -13.89
CA ILE A 136 -3.30 -6.67 -13.36
C ILE A 136 -3.59 -7.77 -14.39
N PRO A 137 -2.74 -8.81 -14.56
CA PRO A 137 -3.03 -9.92 -15.46
C PRO A 137 -4.32 -10.64 -15.03
N GLY A 138 -5.27 -10.72 -15.96
CA GLY A 138 -6.58 -11.34 -15.73
C GLY A 138 -7.75 -10.46 -16.19
N ASP A 139 -7.57 -9.14 -16.22
CA ASP A 139 -8.49 -8.19 -16.86
C ASP A 139 -7.89 -7.75 -18.20
N GLY A 140 -8.62 -7.98 -19.29
CA GLY A 140 -8.16 -8.02 -20.69
C GLY A 140 -7.58 -6.75 -21.34
N GLU A 141 -7.04 -5.79 -20.59
CA GLU A 141 -6.43 -4.57 -21.13
C GLU A 141 -5.09 -4.21 -20.44
N THR A 142 -4.16 -5.16 -20.41
CA THR A 142 -2.86 -5.01 -19.72
C THR A 142 -1.88 -4.08 -20.46
N ARG A 143 -1.27 -3.11 -19.75
CA ARG A 143 -0.10 -2.34 -20.27
C ARG A 143 1.13 -2.30 -19.36
N ILE A 144 1.05 -2.69 -18.08
CA ILE A 144 2.24 -2.92 -17.24
C ILE A 144 2.13 -4.30 -16.61
N LYS A 145 3.09 -5.19 -16.91
CA LYS A 145 3.14 -6.53 -16.31
C LYS A 145 3.50 -6.39 -14.83
N PRO A 146 2.96 -7.22 -13.90
CA PRO A 146 3.56 -7.40 -12.58
C PRO A 146 5.05 -7.71 -12.78
N HIS A 147 5.92 -7.09 -11.97
CA HIS A 147 7.38 -7.10 -12.15
C HIS A 147 7.90 -6.33 -13.38
N ALA A 148 7.14 -5.36 -13.91
CA ALA A 148 7.71 -4.40 -14.83
C ALA A 148 8.95 -3.76 -14.21
N ARG A 149 9.99 -3.52 -15.03
CA ARG A 149 11.25 -2.93 -14.59
C ARG A 149 10.99 -1.57 -13.94
N MET A 150 10.91 -1.56 -12.61
CA MET A 150 10.92 -0.34 -11.82
C MET A 150 12.35 0.12 -11.59
N ASP A 151 12.52 1.42 -11.45
CA ASP A 151 13.79 1.98 -11.00
C ASP A 151 13.92 1.82 -9.50
N LYS A 152 14.86 0.98 -9.06
CA LYS A 152 15.13 0.79 -7.63
C LYS A 152 15.60 2.10 -6.96
N GLU A 153 16.27 3.01 -7.66
CA GLU A 153 16.69 4.30 -7.11
C GLU A 153 15.50 5.26 -6.95
N ALA A 154 14.63 5.37 -7.96
CA ALA A 154 13.43 6.21 -7.84
C ALA A 154 12.44 5.66 -6.80
N ALA A 155 12.30 4.32 -6.71
CA ALA A 155 11.51 3.70 -5.65
C ALA A 155 12.07 4.02 -4.25
N ARG A 156 13.39 4.14 -4.10
CA ARG A 156 14.04 4.55 -2.84
C ARG A 156 13.72 5.99 -2.44
N GLU A 157 13.54 6.90 -3.40
CA GLU A 157 13.02 8.25 -3.09
C GLU A 157 11.62 8.17 -2.48
N GLY A 158 10.79 7.26 -2.97
CA GLY A 158 9.49 6.94 -2.37
C GLY A 158 9.58 6.46 -0.92
N PHE A 159 10.63 5.69 -0.56
CA PHE A 159 10.84 5.19 0.81
C PHE A 159 11.13 6.28 1.84
N GLY A 160 11.52 7.49 1.40
CA GLY A 160 11.70 8.63 2.29
C GLY A 160 10.40 9.15 2.92
N ARG A 161 9.24 8.72 2.40
CA ARG A 161 7.93 9.22 2.83
C ARG A 161 7.53 8.65 4.20
N PRO A 162 6.92 9.46 5.10
CA PRO A 162 6.63 9.05 6.46
C PRO A 162 5.90 7.70 6.57
N LEU A 163 4.82 7.53 5.81
CA LEU A 163 4.01 6.30 5.78
C LEU A 163 4.83 5.07 5.39
N LEU A 164 5.55 5.12 4.26
CA LEU A 164 6.37 3.99 3.80
C LEU A 164 7.54 3.73 4.74
N LYS A 165 8.18 4.78 5.26
CA LYS A 165 9.28 4.62 6.20
C LYS A 165 8.84 3.85 7.45
N GLU A 166 7.68 4.21 7.99
CA GLU A 166 7.10 3.53 9.16
C GLU A 166 6.73 2.08 8.83
N LEU A 167 6.00 1.88 7.73
CA LEU A 167 5.55 0.55 7.28
C LEU A 167 6.73 -0.38 7.00
N LEU A 168 7.71 0.06 6.22
CA LEU A 168 8.90 -0.73 5.88
C LEU A 168 9.74 -1.03 7.13
N SER A 169 9.83 -0.10 8.07
CA SER A 169 10.51 -0.35 9.34
C SER A 169 9.81 -1.46 10.14
N TYR A 170 8.48 -1.44 10.20
CA TYR A 170 7.71 -2.50 10.86
C TYR A 170 7.91 -3.85 10.18
N LEU A 171 7.78 -3.90 8.85
CA LEU A 171 7.93 -5.15 8.09
C LEU A 171 9.34 -5.75 8.17
N ARG A 172 10.39 -4.92 8.31
CA ARG A 172 11.79 -5.38 8.44
C ARG A 172 12.13 -5.95 9.82
N GLN A 173 11.50 -5.47 10.89
CA GLN A 173 11.76 -5.93 12.25
C GLN A 173 11.46 -7.42 12.43
N ASP A 174 10.61 -8.00 11.57
CA ASP A 174 10.30 -9.42 11.55
C ASP A 174 11.14 -10.24 10.59
N SER A 175 11.69 -9.64 9.54
CA SER A 175 12.55 -10.36 8.58
C SER A 175 13.96 -10.66 9.14
N SER A 176 14.31 -10.13 10.31
CA SER A 176 15.64 -10.24 10.93
C SER A 176 15.71 -11.24 12.10
N LYS A 177 14.69 -12.08 12.28
CA LYS A 177 14.63 -13.14 13.30
C LYS A 177 14.50 -14.51 12.66
#